data_AF-A0A5N0YPS6-F1
#
_entry.id   AF-A0A5N0YPS6-F1
#
_cell.length_a   1.000
_cell.length_b   1.000
_cell.length_c   1.000
_cell.angle_alpha   90.00
_cell.angle_beta   90.00
_cell.angle_gamma   90.00
#
_symmetry.space_group_name_H-M   'P 1'
#
loop_
_entity.id
_entity.type
_entity.pdbx_description
1 polymer ?
#
loop_
_entity_poly.entity_id
_entity_poly.type
_entity_poly.pdbx_seq_one_letter_code
_entity_poly.pdbx_strand_id
1 'polypeptide(L)'
;MEYFVNDEHWDIEGYYKNLEQLSKRLGTSYHFLKDNSLHDYRLVKIEVEELANLVIEVNLYLRNPYENIDYIIKWKNIQKFSFRYDCLQYKFANTDDFVTDDGYGSVAEDEITAYDDKYLQHELLFTSKMKLYLVGESVEVC
;
A
#
# COMPACT_ATOMS: atom_id res chain seq x y z
N MET A 1 -1.74 -3.82 -15.24
CA MET A 1 -0.29 -3.63 -15.22
C MET A 1 0.33 -4.91 -14.69
N GLU A 2 1.51 -5.29 -15.15
CA GLU A 2 2.26 -6.37 -14.51
C GLU A 2 2.98 -5.75 -13.30
N TYR A 3 2.68 -6.24 -12.10
CA TYR A 3 3.44 -5.90 -10.89
C TYR A 3 4.88 -6.39 -11.07
N PHE A 4 5.87 -5.60 -10.66
CA PHE A 4 7.26 -6.07 -10.52
C PHE A 4 7.34 -7.31 -9.63
N VAL A 5 6.55 -7.40 -8.56
CA VAL A 5 6.55 -8.56 -7.66
C VAL A 5 5.11 -9.02 -7.39
N ASN A 6 4.78 -10.20 -7.88
CA ASN A 6 3.54 -10.94 -7.63
C ASN A 6 3.80 -12.46 -7.62
N ASP A 7 2.77 -13.26 -7.39
CA ASP A 7 2.85 -14.73 -7.32
C ASP A 7 3.36 -15.39 -8.63
N GLU A 8 3.21 -14.74 -9.79
CA GLU A 8 3.57 -15.24 -11.12
C GLU A 8 4.84 -14.59 -11.71
N HIS A 9 5.24 -13.42 -11.20
CA HIS A 9 6.35 -12.61 -11.68
C HIS A 9 7.11 -11.98 -10.51
N TRP A 10 8.39 -12.31 -10.38
CA TRP A 10 9.23 -11.87 -9.27
C TRP A 10 10.47 -11.13 -9.79
N ASP A 11 10.32 -9.84 -10.09
CA ASP A 11 11.37 -8.92 -10.51
C ASP A 11 11.74 -7.92 -9.40
N ILE A 12 12.28 -8.47 -8.31
CA ILE A 12 12.81 -7.67 -7.19
C ILE A 12 13.91 -6.70 -7.65
N GLU A 13 14.78 -7.11 -8.58
CA GLU A 13 15.84 -6.24 -9.07
C GLU A 13 15.28 -5.03 -9.84
N GLY A 14 14.24 -5.24 -10.65
CA GLY A 14 13.50 -4.17 -11.30
C GLY A 14 12.83 -3.25 -10.30
N TYR A 15 12.20 -3.79 -9.26
CA TYR A 15 11.57 -2.98 -8.22
C TYR A 15 12.60 -2.11 -7.48
N TYR A 16 13.75 -2.66 -7.11
CA TYR A 16 14.83 -1.88 -6.48
C TYR A 16 15.40 -0.80 -7.40
N LYS A 17 15.57 -1.08 -8.69
CA LYS A 17 15.98 -0.05 -9.67
C LYS A 17 14.95 1.05 -9.78
N ASN A 18 13.66 0.71 -9.76
CA ASN A 18 12.57 1.69 -9.71
C ASN A 18 12.66 2.56 -8.44
N LEU A 19 12.79 1.97 -7.25
CA LEU A 19 12.93 2.74 -6.01
C LEU A 19 14.18 3.64 -6.02
N GLU A 20 15.29 3.18 -6.59
CA GLU A 20 16.52 3.99 -6.72
C GLU A 20 16.30 5.21 -7.62
N GLN A 21 15.60 5.05 -8.75
CA GLN A 21 15.22 6.17 -9.63
C GLN A 21 14.31 7.18 -8.92
N LEU A 22 13.47 6.71 -8.00
CA LEU A 22 12.57 7.53 -7.21
C LEU A 22 13.20 8.09 -5.92
N SER A 23 14.42 7.70 -5.57
CA SER A 23 15.07 8.03 -4.28
C SER A 23 14.98 9.51 -3.90
N LYS A 24 15.23 10.43 -4.84
CA LYS A 24 15.11 11.88 -4.60
C LYS A 24 13.68 12.32 -4.26
N ARG A 25 12.67 11.70 -4.87
CA ARG A 25 11.24 12.00 -4.65
C ARG A 25 10.74 11.38 -3.35
N LEU A 26 11.25 10.20 -3.00
CA LEU A 26 10.90 9.46 -1.78
C LEU A 26 11.59 10.01 -0.53
N GLY A 27 12.69 10.75 -0.68
CA GLY A 27 13.41 11.38 0.42
C GLY A 27 13.87 10.35 1.46
N THR A 28 13.58 10.60 2.73
CA THR A 28 13.93 9.68 3.84
C THR A 28 13.20 8.34 3.76
N SER A 29 12.02 8.31 3.14
CA SER A 29 11.22 7.09 3.01
C SER A 29 11.85 6.06 2.08
N TYR A 30 12.75 6.49 1.18
CA TYR A 30 13.49 5.57 0.29
C TYR A 30 14.22 4.48 1.08
N HIS A 31 14.92 4.84 2.16
CA HIS A 31 15.65 3.87 2.96
C HIS A 31 14.72 2.85 3.61
N PHE A 32 13.59 3.34 4.15
CA PHE A 32 12.58 2.45 4.71
C PHE A 32 12.05 1.47 3.65
N LEU A 33 11.57 1.98 2.51
CA LEU A 33 10.94 1.18 1.44
C LEU A 33 11.91 0.22 0.76
N LYS A 34 13.20 0.54 0.76
CA LYS A 34 14.25 -0.34 0.22
C LYS A 34 14.57 -1.49 1.17
N ASP A 35 14.70 -1.18 2.46
CA ASP A 35 15.23 -2.11 3.46
C ASP A 35 14.11 -2.90 4.16
N ASN A 36 12.86 -2.46 4.05
CA ASN A 36 11.70 -3.10 4.66
C ASN A 36 10.68 -3.47 3.59
N SER A 37 10.17 -4.69 3.66
CA SER A 37 8.99 -5.09 2.90
C SER A 37 7.75 -4.84 3.74
N LEU A 38 6.73 -4.25 3.13
CA LEU A 38 5.40 -4.14 3.74
C LEU A 38 4.59 -5.43 3.61
N HIS A 39 5.16 -6.48 3.00
CA HIS A 39 4.54 -7.80 2.95
C HIS A 39 4.18 -8.29 4.35
N ASP A 40 3.01 -8.91 4.47
CA ASP A 40 2.39 -9.35 5.73
C ASP A 40 1.88 -8.24 6.66
N TYR A 41 2.20 -6.96 6.42
CA TYR A 41 1.67 -5.87 7.24
C TYR A 41 0.15 -5.79 7.12
N ARG A 42 -0.51 -5.47 8.23
CA ARG A 42 -1.97 -5.37 8.28
C ARG A 42 -2.40 -3.92 8.17
N LEU A 43 -3.33 -3.63 7.27
CA LEU A 43 -3.98 -2.32 7.23
C LEU A 43 -5.00 -2.21 8.36
N VAL A 44 -4.74 -1.31 9.31
CA VAL A 44 -5.60 -1.08 10.48
C VAL A 44 -6.62 0.02 10.20
N LYS A 45 -6.21 1.06 9.49
CA LYS A 45 -7.02 2.25 9.26
C LYS A 45 -6.57 2.96 7.99
N ILE A 46 -7.54 3.49 7.25
CA ILE A 46 -7.34 4.54 6.25
C ILE A 46 -7.97 5.80 6.83
N GLU A 47 -7.20 6.87 6.91
CA GLU A 47 -7.69 8.20 7.24
C GLU A 47 -7.52 9.11 6.04
N VAL A 48 -8.58 9.86 5.72
CA VAL A 48 -8.57 10.84 4.63
C VAL A 48 -8.83 12.20 5.25
N GLU A 49 -7.88 13.12 5.10
CA GLU A 49 -7.95 14.46 5.64
C GLU A 49 -7.96 15.48 4.50
N GLU A 50 -8.90 16.42 4.55
CA GLU A 50 -8.86 17.62 3.73
C GLU A 50 -8.07 18.70 4.47
N LEU A 51 -6.89 19.02 3.97
CA LEU A 51 -6.04 20.09 4.46
C LEU A 51 -6.43 21.43 3.81
N ALA A 52 -5.74 22.50 4.20
CA ALA A 52 -5.94 23.82 3.59
C ALA A 52 -5.71 23.78 2.06
N ASN A 53 -6.43 24.62 1.33
CA ASN A 53 -6.33 24.77 -0.13
C ASN A 53 -6.74 23.50 -0.92
N LEU A 54 -7.72 22.72 -0.43
CA LEU A 54 -8.23 21.52 -1.09
C LEU A 54 -7.17 20.43 -1.29
N VAL A 55 -6.12 20.45 -0.47
CA VAL A 55 -5.08 19.41 -0.48
C VAL A 55 -5.61 18.22 0.29
N ILE A 56 -5.72 17.06 -0.37
CA ILE A 56 -6.12 15.82 0.29
C ILE A 56 -4.87 15.06 0.76
N GLU A 57 -4.85 14.69 2.03
CA GLU A 57 -3.90 13.73 2.62
C GLU A 57 -4.60 12.40 2.89
N VAL A 58 -3.94 11.29 2.56
CA VAL A 58 -4.39 9.93 2.88
C VAL A 58 -3.33 9.24 3.73
N ASN A 59 -3.72 8.85 4.94
CA ASN A 59 -2.85 8.18 5.91
C ASN A 59 -3.25 6.70 6.01
N LEU A 60 -2.32 5.81 5.68
CA LEU A 60 -2.47 4.36 5.81
C LEU A 60 -1.75 3.91 7.08
N TYR A 61 -2.51 3.39 8.04
CA TYR A 61 -1.95 2.86 9.27
C TYR A 61 -1.72 1.37 9.10
N LEU A 62 -0.45 0.97 9.10
CA LEU A 62 -0.02 -0.41 8.94
C LEU A 62 0.56 -0.95 10.24
N ARG A 63 0.17 -2.18 10.60
CA ARG A 63 0.70 -2.91 11.74
C ARG A 63 1.56 -4.07 11.27
N ASN A 64 2.80 -4.13 11.75
CA ASN A 64 3.63 -5.32 11.57
C ASN A 64 3.09 -6.45 12.47
N PRO A 65 2.79 -7.66 11.94
CA PRO A 65 2.27 -8.75 12.77
C PRO A 65 3.35 -9.44 13.63
N TYR A 66 4.63 -9.20 13.34
CA TYR A 66 5.78 -9.80 14.03
C TYR A 66 6.45 -8.85 15.02
N GLU A 67 6.22 -7.56 14.88
CA GLU A 67 6.81 -6.51 15.71
C GLU A 67 5.73 -5.59 16.28
N ASN A 68 5.93 -5.07 17.49
CA ASN A 68 5.02 -4.06 18.07
C ASN A 68 5.30 -2.65 17.52
N ILE A 69 5.55 -2.54 16.21
CA ILE A 69 5.81 -1.28 15.52
C ILE A 69 4.69 -1.06 14.50
N ASP A 70 3.94 0.02 14.71
CA ASP A 70 2.94 0.50 13.77
C ASP A 70 3.58 1.61 12.92
N TYR A 71 3.33 1.60 11.62
CA TYR A 71 3.82 2.58 10.65
C TYR A 71 2.65 3.35 10.04
N ILE A 72 2.92 4.59 9.63
CA ILE A 72 1.95 5.40 8.89
C ILE A 72 2.55 5.77 7.53
N ILE A 73 1.89 5.34 6.45
CA ILE A 73 2.21 5.81 5.10
C ILE A 73 1.31 7.00 4.78
N LYS A 74 1.92 8.18 4.70
CA LYS A 74 1.23 9.44 4.43
C LYS A 74 1.38 9.82 2.97
N TRP A 75 0.26 9.93 2.27
CA TRP A 75 0.20 10.43 0.90
C TRP A 75 -0.34 11.84 0.88
N LYS A 76 0.43 12.79 0.34
CA LYS A 76 0.03 14.20 0.29
C LYS A 76 -0.34 14.63 -1.13
N ASN A 77 -1.28 15.57 -1.20
CA ASN A 77 -1.80 16.14 -2.44
C ASN A 77 -2.35 15.06 -3.40
N ILE A 78 -3.22 14.19 -2.87
CA ILE A 78 -3.86 13.11 -3.61
C ILE A 78 -4.67 13.68 -4.79
N GLN A 79 -4.40 13.15 -5.99
CA GLN A 79 -5.13 13.46 -7.22
C GLN A 79 -6.15 12.37 -7.56
N LYS A 80 -5.81 11.12 -7.23
CA LYS A 80 -6.67 9.95 -7.46
C LYS A 80 -6.50 9.01 -6.28
N PHE A 81 -7.61 8.49 -5.78
CA PHE A 81 -7.60 7.33 -4.91
C PHE A 81 -8.76 6.42 -5.29
N SER A 82 -8.53 5.11 -5.26
CA SER A 82 -9.59 4.14 -5.40
C SER A 82 -9.36 2.99 -4.46
N PHE A 83 -10.45 2.59 -3.81
CA PHE A 83 -10.51 1.44 -2.94
C PHE A 83 -11.50 0.46 -3.55
N ARG A 84 -11.02 -0.74 -3.90
CA ARG A 84 -11.87 -1.79 -4.46
C ARG A 84 -11.78 -3.04 -3.59
N TYR A 85 -12.94 -3.46 -3.09
CA TYR A 85 -13.09 -4.69 -2.33
C TYR A 85 -14.03 -5.63 -3.09
N ASP A 86 -13.48 -6.68 -3.70
CA ASP A 86 -14.30 -7.72 -4.33
C ASP A 86 -14.67 -8.74 -3.24
N CYS A 87 -15.83 -8.56 -2.60
CA CYS A 87 -16.31 -9.45 -1.55
C CYS A 87 -16.70 -10.83 -2.11
N LEU A 88 -15.72 -11.73 -2.25
CA LEU A 88 -16.01 -13.15 -2.47
C LEU A 88 -16.43 -13.76 -1.13
N GLN A 89 -17.74 -13.93 -0.92
CA GLN A 89 -18.26 -14.74 0.18
C GLN A 89 -17.83 -16.20 -0.04
N TYR A 90 -16.68 -16.61 0.51
CA TYR A 90 -16.35 -18.01 0.63
C TYR A 90 -17.21 -18.64 1.73
N LYS A 91 -18.33 -19.25 1.31
CA LYS A 91 -19.09 -20.14 2.18
C LYS A 91 -18.35 -21.47 2.23
N PHE A 92 -17.43 -21.62 3.19
CA PHE A 92 -16.86 -22.93 3.48
C PHE A 92 -17.99 -23.87 3.89
N ALA A 93 -18.14 -24.99 3.18
CA ALA A 93 -19.09 -26.01 3.56
C ALA A 93 -18.65 -26.59 4.92
N ASN A 94 -19.44 -26.33 5.96
CA ASN A 94 -19.40 -26.91 7.31
C ASN A 94 -18.65 -26.19 8.45
N THR A 95 -18.44 -24.88 8.41
CA THR A 95 -18.19 -24.13 9.65
C THR A 95 -18.95 -22.81 9.65
N ASP A 96 -19.78 -22.59 10.66
CA ASP A 96 -20.33 -21.26 11.02
C ASP A 96 -19.23 -20.32 11.59
N ASP A 97 -17.95 -20.71 11.46
CA ASP A 97 -16.81 -19.85 11.72
C ASP A 97 -16.66 -18.89 10.55
N PHE A 98 -17.28 -17.73 10.70
CA PHE A 98 -16.76 -16.52 10.09
C PHE A 98 -15.32 -16.39 10.59
N VAL A 99 -14.33 -16.71 9.76
CA VAL A 99 -12.97 -16.22 10.00
C VAL A 99 -13.12 -14.71 10.04
N THR A 100 -13.07 -14.13 11.24
CA THR A 100 -12.92 -12.69 11.44
C THR A 100 -11.51 -12.33 10.99
N ASP A 101 -11.28 -12.41 9.69
CA ASP A 101 -10.38 -11.50 9.02
C ASP A 101 -11.02 -10.13 9.26
N ASP A 102 -10.25 -9.18 9.78
CA ASP A 102 -10.68 -7.82 10.14
C ASP A 102 -11.14 -6.97 8.93
N GLY A 103 -11.36 -7.64 7.79
CA GLY A 103 -12.01 -7.14 6.59
C GLY A 103 -11.04 -6.83 5.46
N TYR A 104 -9.75 -6.60 5.77
CA TYR A 104 -8.76 -6.15 4.79
C TYR A 104 -7.69 -7.19 4.46
N GLY A 105 -7.36 -8.11 5.36
CA GLY A 105 -6.22 -9.02 5.23
C GLY A 105 -4.85 -8.32 5.34
N SER A 106 -3.77 -9.09 5.26
CA SER A 106 -2.40 -8.57 5.14
C SER A 106 -2.08 -8.09 3.72
N VAL A 107 -1.15 -7.14 3.59
CA VAL A 107 -0.52 -6.73 2.32
C VAL A 107 0.18 -7.94 1.71
N ALA A 108 -0.22 -8.29 0.49
CA ALA A 108 0.40 -9.32 -0.33
C ALA A 108 1.41 -8.71 -1.31
N GLU A 109 1.02 -7.61 -1.96
CA GLU A 109 1.86 -6.89 -2.93
C GLU A 109 1.81 -5.39 -2.63
N ASP A 110 2.95 -4.73 -2.76
CA ASP A 110 3.17 -3.31 -2.48
C ASP A 110 4.12 -2.75 -3.55
N GLU A 111 3.65 -1.77 -4.32
CA GLU A 111 4.48 -1.13 -5.33
C GLU A 111 4.27 0.37 -5.39
N ILE A 112 5.38 1.10 -5.22
CA ILE A 112 5.45 2.54 -5.45
C ILE A 112 6.22 2.82 -6.73
N THR A 113 5.58 3.49 -7.69
CA THR A 113 6.15 3.80 -9.01
C THR A 113 5.91 5.26 -9.40
N ALA A 114 6.61 5.75 -10.43
CA ALA A 114 6.27 7.05 -11.03
C ALA A 114 4.91 6.93 -11.76
N TYR A 115 3.99 7.85 -11.47
CA TYR A 115 2.80 8.05 -12.30
C TYR A 115 3.13 8.94 -13.49
N ASP A 116 3.80 10.06 -13.22
CA ASP A 116 4.40 10.97 -14.19
C ASP A 116 5.60 11.71 -13.55
N ASP A 117 6.06 12.78 -14.22
CA ASP A 117 7.18 13.61 -13.77
C ASP A 117 6.93 14.29 -12.41
N LYS A 118 5.66 14.47 -12.02
CA LYS A 118 5.24 15.15 -10.81
C LYS A 118 4.71 14.18 -9.75
N TYR A 119 3.84 13.25 -10.14
CA TYR A 119 3.09 12.38 -9.23
C TYR A 119 3.67 10.98 -9.14
N LEU A 120 3.56 10.40 -7.95
CA LEU A 120 3.84 9.00 -7.66
C LEU A 120 2.52 8.24 -7.60
N GLN A 121 2.56 6.95 -7.88
CA GLN A 121 1.45 6.04 -7.62
C GLN A 121 1.87 4.94 -6.68
N HIS A 122 0.89 4.37 -5.99
CA HIS A 122 1.06 3.28 -5.07
C HIS A 122 -0.09 2.30 -5.21
N GLU A 123 0.27 1.07 -5.55
CA GLU A 123 -0.64 -0.07 -5.67
C GLU A 123 -0.38 -1.05 -4.53
N LEU A 124 -1.42 -1.32 -3.74
CA LEU A 124 -1.42 -2.32 -2.69
C LEU A 124 -2.46 -3.39 -3.02
N LEU A 125 -2.02 -4.64 -3.08
CA LEU A 125 -2.88 -5.81 -3.10
C LEU A 125 -2.86 -6.46 -1.72
N PHE A 126 -4.04 -6.77 -1.21
CA PHE A 126 -4.18 -7.47 0.05
C PHE A 126 -4.61 -8.92 -0.19
N THR A 127 -4.31 -9.78 0.78
CA THR A 127 -4.71 -11.20 0.81
C THR A 127 -6.23 -11.40 0.70
N SER A 128 -7.03 -10.43 1.15
CA SER A 128 -8.49 -10.38 0.94
C SER A 128 -8.93 -10.11 -0.51
N LYS A 129 -7.97 -9.93 -1.43
CA LYS A 129 -8.15 -9.44 -2.81
C LYS A 129 -8.64 -7.99 -2.90
N MET A 130 -8.62 -7.27 -1.79
CA MET A 130 -8.75 -5.82 -1.79
C MET A 130 -7.60 -5.18 -2.58
N LYS A 131 -7.91 -4.13 -3.33
CA LYS A 131 -6.94 -3.30 -4.04
C LYS A 131 -7.08 -1.86 -3.60
N LEU A 132 -5.98 -1.27 -3.15
CA LEU A 132 -5.87 0.15 -2.90
C LEU A 132 -4.93 0.76 -3.94
N TYR A 133 -5.38 1.83 -4.58
CA TYR A 133 -4.60 2.60 -5.55
C TYR A 133 -4.62 4.06 -5.15
N LEU A 134 -3.44 4.66 -5.02
CA LEU A 134 -3.24 6.05 -4.68
C LEU A 134 -2.35 6.73 -5.72
N VAL A 135 -2.68 7.96 -6.08
CA VAL A 135 -1.81 8.86 -6.86
C VAL A 135 -1.71 10.18 -6.14
N GLY A 136 -0.49 10.56 -5.76
CA GLY A 136 -0.21 11.78 -5.01
C GLY A 136 1.17 12.35 -5.30
N GLU A 137 1.46 13.53 -4.77
CA GLU A 137 2.72 14.24 -5.07
C GLU A 137 3.89 13.71 -4.26
N SER A 138 3.64 13.34 -3.00
CA SER A 138 4.66 12.82 -2.10
C SER A 138 4.13 11.72 -1.21
N VAL A 139 5.00 10.79 -0.87
CA VAL A 139 4.77 9.73 0.12
C VAL A 139 5.81 9.83 1.22
N GLU A 140 5.37 9.67 2.46
CA GLU A 140 6.21 9.65 3.65
C GLU A 140 5.86 8.44 4.52
N VAL A 141 6.88 7.69 4.95
CA VAL A 141 6.69 6.63 5.95
C VAL A 141 7.15 7.14 7.31
N CYS A 142 6.24 7.15 8.28
CA CYS A 142 6.45 7.62 9.65
C CYS A 142 6.34 6.48 10.66
#